data_AF-A0A832SZ42-F1
#
_entry.id   AF-A0A832SZ42-F1
#
_cell.length_a   1.000
_cell.length_b   1.000
_cell.length_c   1.000
_cell.angle_alpha   90.00
_cell.angle_beta   90.00
_cell.angle_gamma   90.00
#
_symmetry.space_group_name_H-M   'P 1'
#
loop_
_entity.id
_entity.type
_entity.pdbx_description
1 polymer ?
#
loop_
_entity_poly.entity_id
_entity_poly.type
_entity_poly.pdbx_seq_one_letter_code
_entity_poly.pdbx_strand_id
1 'polypeptide(L)'
;MRCIQLFFDGACEPVNPGGIGAYGFAAFDEGREAYGEGGVVCFGERWCTNNYAEYAGLVKALEWALAGGFDCVSAFGDSQLVVRQMLGLYAVRAPNLKPLHERALELSRGFRRFSISWVPREENSRADYYSKRAYCDFLKSRPDLRERYARWLATERQLELLRRLGVEVECLTKAEASRLIKKALANRGGT
;
A
#
# COMPACT_ATOMS: atom_id res chain seq x y z
N MET A 1 -27.03 -6.02 -10.30
CA MET A 1 -26.22 -5.13 -9.45
C MET A 1 -24.86 -5.78 -9.33
N ARG A 2 -23.82 -5.17 -9.89
CA ARG A 2 -22.46 -5.76 -9.89
C ARG A 2 -21.67 -5.26 -8.69
N CYS A 3 -21.25 -6.17 -7.81
CA CYS A 3 -20.45 -5.83 -6.63
C CYS A 3 -18.99 -6.27 -6.81
N ILE A 4 -18.09 -5.58 -6.12
CA ILE A 4 -16.67 -5.95 -6.06
C ILE A 4 -16.11 -5.65 -4.67
N GLN A 5 -15.17 -6.48 -4.22
CA GLN A 5 -14.35 -6.19 -3.04
C GLN A 5 -13.05 -5.53 -3.50
N LEU A 6 -12.68 -4.43 -2.87
CA LEU A 6 -11.42 -3.72 -3.14
C LEU A 6 -10.56 -3.72 -1.89
N PHE A 7 -9.31 -4.11 -2.03
CA PHE A 7 -8.28 -3.97 -1.01
C PHE A 7 -7.31 -2.89 -1.47
N PHE A 8 -7.01 -1.91 -0.63
CA PHE A 8 -6.05 -0.84 -0.95
C PHE A 8 -4.96 -0.77 0.12
N ASP A 9 -3.79 -0.33 -0.29
CA ASP A 9 -2.63 -0.11 0.56
C ASP A 9 -1.77 1.04 0.00
N GLY A 10 -0.95 1.62 0.86
CA GLY A 10 0.08 2.56 0.47
C GLY A 10 1.30 2.47 1.37
N ALA A 11 2.47 2.61 0.73
CA ALA A 11 3.77 2.60 1.39
C ALA A 11 4.53 3.89 1.06
N CYS A 12 5.24 4.46 2.04
CA CYS A 12 6.24 5.50 1.80
C CYS A 12 7.60 5.01 2.28
N GLU A 13 8.39 4.48 1.34
CA GLU A 13 9.64 3.77 1.62
C GLU A 13 10.82 4.41 0.88
N PRO A 14 12.07 4.31 1.38
CA PRO A 14 12.46 3.67 2.63
C PRO A 14 12.42 4.61 3.85
N VAL A 15 11.81 5.79 3.69
CA VAL A 15 11.70 6.80 4.76
C VAL A 15 10.36 7.52 4.65
N ASN A 16 9.70 7.75 5.78
CA ASN A 16 8.42 8.44 5.85
C ASN A 16 8.51 9.61 6.85
N PRO A 17 8.31 10.87 6.42
CA PRO A 17 8.02 11.32 5.05
C PRO A 17 9.28 11.46 4.17
N GLY A 18 9.08 11.64 2.85
CA GLY A 18 10.14 12.00 1.89
C GLY A 18 10.81 10.83 1.15
N GLY A 19 10.32 9.61 1.37
CA GLY A 19 10.65 8.46 0.55
C GLY A 19 9.86 8.49 -0.76
N ILE A 20 9.68 7.31 -1.34
CA ILE A 20 8.86 7.02 -2.50
C ILE A 20 7.49 6.56 -1.98
N GLY A 21 6.47 7.36 -2.24
CA GLY A 21 5.08 7.01 -1.99
C GLY A 21 4.56 6.14 -3.12
N ALA A 22 4.26 4.88 -2.83
CA ALA A 22 3.68 3.93 -3.77
C ALA A 22 2.35 3.41 -3.24
N TYR A 23 1.35 3.31 -4.12
CA TYR A 23 0.06 2.70 -3.81
C TYR A 23 -0.03 1.30 -4.40
N GLY A 24 -0.92 0.49 -3.84
CA GLY A 24 -1.36 -0.77 -4.41
C GLY A 24 -2.84 -1.00 -4.15
N PHE A 25 -3.53 -1.66 -5.07
CA PHE A 25 -4.85 -2.21 -4.80
C PHE A 25 -5.06 -3.55 -5.50
N ALA A 26 -5.96 -4.35 -4.94
CA ALA A 26 -6.41 -5.61 -5.51
C ALA A 26 -7.94 -5.68 -5.47
N ALA A 27 -8.55 -6.12 -6.56
CA ALA A 27 -9.98 -6.29 -6.71
C ALA A 27 -10.34 -7.78 -6.70
N PHE A 28 -11.35 -8.15 -5.94
CA PHE A 28 -11.82 -9.52 -5.79
C PHE A 28 -13.29 -9.65 -6.16
N ASP A 29 -13.56 -10.64 -7.02
CA ASP A 29 -14.89 -11.07 -7.39
C ASP A 29 -15.09 -12.51 -6.92
N GLU A 30 -16.10 -12.72 -6.07
CA GLU A 30 -16.41 -14.02 -5.45
C GLU A 30 -15.17 -14.70 -4.80
N GLY A 31 -14.34 -13.90 -4.11
CA GLY A 31 -13.14 -14.38 -3.42
C GLY A 31 -11.94 -14.68 -4.33
N ARG A 32 -12.04 -14.47 -5.65
CA ARG A 32 -10.94 -14.59 -6.59
C ARG A 32 -10.41 -13.21 -6.98
N GLU A 33 -9.09 -13.06 -7.01
CA GLU A 33 -8.47 -11.82 -7.49
C GLU A 33 -8.78 -11.65 -8.99
N ALA A 34 -9.55 -10.61 -9.32
CA ALA A 34 -9.95 -10.29 -10.68
C ALA A 34 -8.98 -9.29 -11.34
N TYR A 35 -8.39 -8.40 -10.53
CA TYR A 35 -7.43 -7.40 -10.99
C TYR A 35 -6.57 -6.92 -9.83
N GLY A 36 -5.39 -6.37 -10.14
CA GLY A 36 -4.60 -5.63 -9.17
C GLY A 36 -3.51 -4.82 -9.85
N GLU A 37 -3.20 -3.68 -9.26
CA GLU A 37 -2.16 -2.77 -9.75
C GLU A 37 -1.53 -1.99 -8.60
N GLY A 38 -0.37 -1.41 -8.88
CA GLY A 38 0.25 -0.43 -8.02
C GLY A 38 1.03 0.59 -8.85
N GLY A 39 1.36 1.72 -8.24
CA GLY A 39 2.08 2.79 -8.90
C GLY A 39 2.73 3.75 -7.91
N VAL A 40 3.65 4.58 -8.40
CA VAL A 40 4.28 5.64 -7.60
C VAL A 40 3.50 6.94 -7.76
N VAL A 41 3.21 7.59 -6.64
CA VAL A 41 2.40 8.82 -6.57
C VAL A 41 3.18 10.04 -6.12
N CYS A 42 4.33 9.86 -5.46
CA CYS A 42 5.21 10.94 -5.03
C CYS A 42 6.60 10.39 -4.67
N PHE A 43 7.63 11.24 -4.66
CA PHE A 43 8.94 10.85 -4.15
C PHE A 43 9.81 12.03 -3.74
N GLY A 44 10.53 11.91 -2.62
CA GLY A 44 11.61 12.83 -2.27
C GLY A 44 11.19 14.15 -1.61
N GLU A 45 9.91 14.53 -1.65
CA GLU A 45 9.39 15.71 -0.96
C GLU A 45 8.81 15.40 0.43
N ARG A 46 8.89 16.37 1.35
CA ARG A 46 8.39 16.20 2.73
C ARG A 46 6.87 15.97 2.84
N TRP A 47 6.09 16.31 1.82
CA TRP A 47 4.65 16.06 1.80
C TRP A 47 4.32 14.60 1.39
N CYS A 48 5.28 13.90 0.78
CA CYS A 48 5.14 12.50 0.41
C CYS A 48 5.20 11.63 1.67
N THR A 49 4.05 11.09 2.06
CA THR A 49 3.85 10.39 3.34
C THR A 49 3.13 9.08 3.10
N ASN A 50 3.19 8.17 4.08
CA ASN A 50 2.44 6.92 4.02
C ASN A 50 0.94 7.17 3.81
N ASN A 51 0.35 8.06 4.62
CA ASN A 51 -1.07 8.37 4.54
C ASN A 51 -1.49 8.95 3.18
N TYR A 52 -0.60 9.66 2.49
CA TYR A 52 -0.87 10.15 1.14
C TYR A 52 -0.93 8.99 0.14
N ALA A 53 0.02 8.05 0.21
CA ALA A 53 0.04 6.87 -0.64
C ALA A 53 -1.19 5.97 -0.40
N GLU A 54 -1.59 5.80 0.87
CA GLU A 54 -2.77 5.04 1.28
C GLU A 54 -4.06 5.60 0.69
N TYR A 55 -4.25 6.93 0.80
CA TYR A 55 -5.38 7.60 0.15
C TYR A 55 -5.34 7.47 -1.37
N ALA A 56 -4.16 7.60 -1.97
CA ALA A 56 -4.01 7.44 -3.41
C ALA A 56 -4.40 6.02 -3.87
N GLY A 57 -4.05 4.99 -3.08
CA GLY A 57 -4.49 3.61 -3.30
C GLY A 57 -6.00 3.45 -3.29
N LEU A 58 -6.66 4.02 -2.26
CA LEU A 58 -8.12 4.04 -2.21
C LEU A 58 -8.73 4.75 -3.43
N VAL A 59 -8.25 5.95 -3.77
CA VAL A 59 -8.75 6.72 -4.92
C VAL A 59 -8.61 5.92 -6.22
N LYS A 60 -7.44 5.31 -6.46
CA LYS A 60 -7.17 4.52 -7.67
C LYS A 60 -8.06 3.29 -7.77
N ALA A 61 -8.29 2.61 -6.66
CA ALA A 61 -9.20 1.46 -6.61
C ALA A 61 -10.65 1.86 -6.94
N LEU A 62 -11.13 3.00 -6.41
CA LEU A 62 -12.48 3.50 -6.68
C LEU A 62 -12.64 4.00 -8.12
N GLU A 63 -11.64 4.68 -8.67
CA GLU A 63 -11.63 5.10 -10.09
C GLU A 63 -11.74 3.89 -11.01
N TRP A 64 -10.96 2.84 -10.74
CA TRP A 64 -11.02 1.59 -11.50
C TRP A 64 -12.40 0.92 -11.40
N ALA A 65 -12.98 0.85 -10.21
CA ALA A 65 -14.30 0.22 -10.04
C ALA A 65 -15.44 1.00 -10.73
N LEU A 66 -15.41 2.34 -10.71
CA LEU A 66 -16.38 3.13 -11.47
C LEU A 66 -16.20 2.94 -12.98
N ALA A 67 -14.97 2.97 -13.47
CA ALA A 67 -14.68 2.72 -14.89
C ALA A 67 -15.11 1.30 -15.32
N GLY A 68 -15.01 0.32 -14.42
CA GLY A 68 -15.48 -1.05 -14.64
C GLY A 68 -16.99 -1.26 -14.57
N GLY A 69 -17.77 -0.20 -14.27
CA GLY A 69 -19.23 -0.24 -14.19
C GLY A 69 -19.76 -1.05 -13.00
N PHE A 70 -19.02 -1.11 -11.89
CA PHE A 70 -19.52 -1.73 -10.66
C PHE A 70 -20.52 -0.80 -9.95
N ASP A 71 -21.60 -1.38 -9.46
CA ASP A 71 -22.67 -0.66 -8.75
C ASP A 71 -22.42 -0.58 -7.24
N CYS A 72 -21.68 -1.55 -6.69
CA CYS A 72 -21.44 -1.70 -5.26
C CYS A 72 -19.98 -2.05 -4.98
N VAL A 73 -19.43 -1.43 -3.94
CA VAL A 73 -18.05 -1.62 -3.50
C VAL A 73 -17.99 -1.87 -2.00
N SER A 74 -17.24 -2.90 -1.63
CA SER A 74 -16.73 -3.10 -0.27
C SER A 74 -15.23 -2.88 -0.27
N ALA A 75 -14.79 -1.73 0.24
CA ALA A 75 -13.38 -1.35 0.33
C ALA A 75 -12.77 -1.76 1.68
N PHE A 76 -11.55 -2.27 1.64
CA PHE A 76 -10.79 -2.74 2.80
C PHE A 76 -9.38 -2.18 2.74
N GLY A 77 -8.85 -1.77 3.89
CA GLY A 77 -7.46 -1.35 4.02
C GLY A 77 -7.00 -1.42 5.47
N ASP A 78 -5.69 -1.49 5.69
CA ASP A 78 -5.09 -1.57 7.04
C ASP A 78 -4.74 -0.20 7.63
N SER A 79 -4.94 0.89 6.88
CA SER A 79 -4.84 2.26 7.40
C SER A 79 -6.08 2.69 8.19
N GLN A 80 -6.02 2.57 9.53
CA GLN A 80 -7.08 3.08 10.42
C GLN A 80 -7.38 4.57 10.18
N LEU A 81 -6.37 5.37 9.83
CA LEU A 81 -6.54 6.80 9.59
C LEU A 81 -7.43 7.06 8.37
N VAL A 82 -7.13 6.43 7.23
CA VAL A 82 -7.92 6.59 5.99
C VAL A 82 -9.35 6.09 6.21
N VAL A 83 -9.50 4.90 6.78
CA VAL A 83 -10.82 4.30 7.04
C VAL A 83 -11.65 5.20 7.96
N ARG A 84 -11.11 5.67 9.09
CA ARG A 84 -11.85 6.51 10.04
C ARG A 84 -12.17 7.90 9.49
N GLN A 85 -11.31 8.47 8.64
CA GLN A 85 -11.61 9.74 7.99
C GLN A 85 -12.68 9.61 6.90
N MET A 86 -12.67 8.52 6.13
CA MET A 86 -13.74 8.21 5.16
C MET A 86 -15.09 7.96 5.84
N LEU A 87 -15.09 7.35 7.02
CA LEU A 87 -16.29 7.16 7.85
C LEU A 87 -16.73 8.44 8.59
N GLY A 88 -16.02 9.57 8.43
CA GLY A 88 -16.32 10.84 9.11
C GLY A 88 -16.04 10.82 10.61
N LEU A 89 -15.42 9.76 11.13
CA LEU A 89 -15.08 9.63 12.55
C LEU A 89 -13.90 10.54 12.92
N TYR A 90 -12.94 10.71 11.99
CA TYR A 90 -11.76 11.55 12.16
C TYR A 90 -11.77 12.74 11.20
N ALA A 91 -11.32 13.90 11.68
CA ALA A 91 -11.14 15.08 10.85
C ALA A 91 -9.87 14.98 9.98
N VAL A 92 -9.95 15.50 8.75
CA VAL A 92 -8.80 15.61 7.84
C VAL A 92 -8.10 16.95 8.05
N ARG A 93 -7.02 16.92 8.86
CA ARG A 93 -6.27 18.14 9.22
C ARG A 93 -5.12 18.45 8.27
N ALA A 94 -4.47 17.42 7.73
CA ALA A 94 -3.31 17.58 6.86
C ALA A 94 -3.73 18.16 5.50
N PRO A 95 -3.22 19.35 5.10
CA PRO A 95 -3.66 20.02 3.86
C PRO A 95 -3.46 19.18 2.59
N ASN A 96 -2.37 18.41 2.53
CA ASN A 96 -2.08 17.52 1.40
C ASN A 96 -3.03 16.32 1.28
N LEU A 97 -3.73 15.95 2.37
CA LEU A 97 -4.70 14.83 2.34
C LEU A 97 -6.12 15.28 1.98
N LYS A 98 -6.46 16.55 2.18
CA LYS A 98 -7.83 17.06 1.90
C LYS A 98 -8.28 16.79 0.46
N PRO A 99 -7.47 17.08 -0.58
CA PRO A 99 -7.91 16.82 -1.96
C PRO A 99 -8.17 15.34 -2.24
N LEU A 100 -7.34 14.44 -1.69
CA LEU A 100 -7.53 13.00 -1.87
C LEU A 100 -8.75 12.47 -1.12
N HIS A 101 -9.01 12.98 0.09
CA HIS A 101 -10.21 12.63 0.85
C HIS A 101 -11.48 13.11 0.16
N GLU A 102 -11.50 14.36 -0.31
CA GLU A 102 -12.62 14.93 -1.08
C GLU A 102 -12.89 14.11 -2.34
N ARG A 103 -11.83 13.74 -3.08
CA ARG A 103 -11.92 12.89 -4.26
C ARG A 103 -12.44 11.50 -3.93
N ALA A 104 -11.95 10.86 -2.87
CA ALA A 104 -12.43 9.54 -2.45
C ALA A 104 -13.91 9.59 -2.04
N LEU A 105 -14.35 10.64 -1.35
CA LEU A 105 -15.77 10.85 -1.02
C LEU A 105 -16.62 11.06 -2.27
N GLU A 106 -16.17 11.88 -3.22
CA GLU A 106 -16.85 12.08 -4.51
C GLU A 106 -17.03 10.75 -5.26
N LEU A 107 -15.96 9.99 -5.43
CA LEU A 107 -15.98 8.68 -6.11
C LEU A 107 -16.90 7.70 -5.38
N SER A 108 -16.86 7.68 -4.05
CA SER A 108 -17.69 6.77 -3.23
C SER A 108 -19.20 6.98 -3.45
N ARG A 109 -19.61 8.23 -3.75
CA ARG A 109 -21.01 8.58 -4.04
C ARG A 109 -21.47 8.13 -5.43
N GLY A 110 -20.54 7.75 -6.31
CA GLY A 110 -20.85 7.19 -7.62
C GLY A 110 -21.43 5.77 -7.55
N PHE A 111 -21.24 5.07 -6.44
CA PHE A 111 -21.78 3.72 -6.23
C PHE A 111 -23.17 3.76 -5.60
N ARG A 112 -24.04 2.81 -5.99
CA ARG A 112 -25.34 2.62 -5.32
C ARG A 112 -25.18 2.16 -3.88
N ARG A 113 -24.12 1.41 -3.59
CA ARG A 113 -23.75 0.98 -2.24
C ARG A 113 -22.24 1.00 -2.09
N PHE A 114 -21.77 1.75 -1.09
CA PHE A 114 -20.37 1.80 -0.73
C PHE A 114 -20.21 1.50 0.76
N SER A 115 -19.20 0.70 1.09
CA SER A 115 -18.73 0.52 2.46
C SER A 115 -17.21 0.48 2.48
N ILE A 116 -16.62 0.97 3.57
CA ILE A 116 -15.19 0.88 3.83
C ILE A 116 -14.97 0.30 5.23
N SER A 117 -13.98 -0.58 5.38
CA SER A 117 -13.67 -1.22 6.66
C SER A 117 -12.16 -1.40 6.84
N TRP A 118 -11.74 -1.37 8.10
CA TRP A 118 -10.37 -1.69 8.45
C TRP A 118 -10.20 -3.20 8.53
N VAL A 119 -9.07 -3.71 8.03
CA VAL A 119 -8.65 -5.11 8.17
C VAL A 119 -7.22 -5.19 8.70
N PRO A 120 -6.83 -6.28 9.39
CA PRO A 120 -5.44 -6.54 9.74
C PRO A 120 -4.54 -6.58 8.50
N ARG A 121 -3.28 -6.19 8.65
CA ARG A 121 -2.30 -6.14 7.54
C ARG A 121 -2.08 -7.51 6.89
N GLU A 122 -2.20 -8.59 7.67
CA GLU A 122 -2.09 -9.96 7.20
C GLU A 122 -3.19 -10.31 6.18
N GLU A 123 -4.37 -9.71 6.32
CA GLU A 123 -5.51 -9.88 5.41
C GLU A 123 -5.42 -8.94 4.20
N ASN A 124 -4.60 -7.87 4.27
CA ASN A 124 -4.38 -6.91 3.18
C ASN A 124 -3.17 -7.25 2.27
N SER A 125 -2.69 -8.50 2.32
CA SER A 125 -1.40 -8.90 1.73
C SER A 125 -1.28 -8.65 0.22
N ARG A 126 -2.37 -8.68 -0.53
CA ARG A 126 -2.35 -8.48 -1.99
C ARG A 126 -2.20 -7.02 -2.37
N ALA A 127 -2.85 -6.09 -1.69
CA ALA A 127 -2.63 -4.67 -1.90
C ALA A 127 -1.20 -4.26 -1.48
N ASP A 128 -0.71 -4.78 -0.35
CA ASP A 128 0.68 -4.61 0.11
C ASP A 128 1.71 -5.16 -0.88
N TYR A 129 1.40 -6.28 -1.53
CA TYR A 129 2.24 -6.80 -2.61
C TYR A 129 2.35 -5.81 -3.78
N TYR A 130 1.23 -5.25 -4.24
CA TYR A 130 1.24 -4.30 -5.37
C TYR A 130 1.93 -2.98 -5.02
N SER A 131 1.73 -2.44 -3.82
CA SER A 131 2.39 -1.21 -3.36
C SER A 131 3.91 -1.40 -3.30
N LYS A 132 4.37 -2.51 -2.73
CA LYS A 132 5.80 -2.85 -2.64
C LYS A 132 6.43 -3.16 -3.99
N ARG A 133 5.71 -3.85 -4.88
CA ARG A 133 6.19 -4.12 -6.24
C ARG A 133 6.40 -2.80 -6.98
N ALA A 134 5.42 -1.89 -6.94
CA ALA A 134 5.53 -0.58 -7.58
C ALA A 134 6.70 0.26 -7.04
N TYR A 135 6.90 0.27 -5.72
CA TYR A 135 8.06 0.89 -5.10
C TYR A 135 9.37 0.28 -5.59
N CYS A 136 9.48 -1.05 -5.63
CA CYS A 136 10.71 -1.73 -6.01
C CYS A 136 11.05 -1.55 -7.49
N ASP A 137 10.05 -1.68 -8.37
CA ASP A 137 10.20 -1.47 -9.81
C ASP A 137 10.68 -0.02 -10.09
N PHE A 138 10.07 0.96 -9.41
CA PHE A 138 10.47 2.36 -9.52
C PHE A 138 11.90 2.61 -9.00
N LEU A 139 12.24 2.08 -7.82
CA LEU A 139 13.58 2.25 -7.25
C LEU A 139 14.67 1.61 -8.13
N LYS A 140 14.40 0.44 -8.73
CA LYS A 140 15.30 -0.22 -9.67
C LYS A 140 15.51 0.60 -10.95
N SER A 141 14.46 1.27 -11.42
CA SER A 141 14.54 2.17 -12.59
C SER A 141 15.26 3.50 -12.32
N ARG A 142 15.56 3.81 -11.05
CA ARG A 142 16.11 5.10 -10.60
C ARG A 142 17.40 4.92 -9.78
N PRO A 143 18.56 4.69 -10.42
CA PRO A 143 19.84 4.54 -9.73
C PRO A 143 20.19 5.73 -8.83
N ASP A 144 19.81 6.94 -9.24
CA ASP A 144 19.98 8.19 -8.46
C ASP A 144 19.25 8.13 -7.11
N LEU A 145 18.01 7.64 -7.12
CA LEU A 145 17.23 7.47 -5.89
C LEU A 145 17.75 6.31 -5.06
N ARG A 146 18.19 5.21 -5.69
CA ARG A 146 18.79 4.07 -4.99
C ARG A 146 20.04 4.50 -4.23
N GLU A 147 20.89 5.31 -4.82
CA GLU A 147 22.07 5.89 -4.16
C GLU A 147 21.66 6.84 -3.03
N ARG A 148 20.76 7.79 -3.31
CA ARG A 148 20.24 8.73 -2.30
C ARG A 148 19.67 8.02 -1.07
N TYR A 149 18.97 6.91 -1.28
CA TYR A 149 18.31 6.15 -0.22
C TYR A 149 19.14 4.98 0.33
N ALA A 150 20.36 4.74 -0.16
CA ALA A 150 21.17 3.57 0.16
C ALA A 150 21.35 3.32 1.67
N ARG A 151 21.45 4.40 2.47
CA ARG A 151 21.61 4.29 3.93
C ARG A 151 20.42 3.65 4.66
N TRP A 152 19.22 3.64 4.07
CA TRP A 152 18.01 3.04 4.65
C TRP A 152 17.69 1.65 4.10
N LEU A 153 18.27 1.28 2.96
CA LEU A 153 18.07 -0.02 2.33
C LEU A 153 18.79 -1.13 3.10
N ALA A 154 18.24 -2.34 3.03
CA ALA A 154 18.80 -3.54 3.63
C ALA A 154 20.25 -3.74 3.19
N THR A 155 21.11 -4.12 4.14
CA THR A 155 22.52 -4.38 3.83
C THR A 155 22.69 -5.71 3.11
N GLU A 156 23.79 -5.87 2.38
CA GLU A 156 24.14 -7.16 1.75
C GLU A 156 24.12 -8.32 2.75
N ARG A 157 24.59 -8.09 3.99
CA ARG A 157 24.55 -9.10 5.05
C ARG A 157 23.12 -9.51 5.43
N GLN A 158 22.18 -8.55 5.48
CA GLN A 158 20.78 -8.86 5.75
C GLN A 158 20.15 -9.63 4.58
N LEU A 159 20.41 -9.21 3.34
CA LEU A 159 19.90 -9.86 2.14
C LEU A 159 20.44 -11.29 2.00
N GLU A 160 21.74 -11.50 2.26
CA GLU A 160 22.35 -12.82 2.24
C GLU A 160 21.73 -13.76 3.29
N LEU A 161 21.49 -13.25 4.51
CA LEU A 161 20.83 -14.04 5.55
C LEU A 161 19.41 -14.42 5.16
N LEU A 162 18.64 -13.50 4.57
CA LEU A 162 17.29 -13.80 4.07
C LEU A 162 17.31 -14.88 2.99
N ARG A 163 18.25 -14.82 2.03
CA ARG A 163 18.44 -15.86 1.01
C ARG A 163 18.75 -17.23 1.64
N ARG A 164 19.65 -17.29 2.64
CA ARG A 164 19.93 -18.54 3.39
C ARG A 164 18.73 -19.07 4.17
N LEU A 165 17.84 -18.17 4.60
CA LEU A 165 16.60 -18.53 5.27
C LEU A 165 15.49 -18.95 4.29
N GLY A 166 15.71 -18.87 2.98
CA GLY A 166 14.73 -19.20 1.94
C GLY A 166 13.69 -18.09 1.73
N VAL A 167 14.00 -16.85 2.10
CA VAL A 167 13.12 -15.69 1.95
C VAL A 167 13.61 -14.86 0.76
N GLU A 168 12.88 -14.93 -0.36
CA GLU A 168 13.16 -14.14 -1.56
C GLU A 168 12.36 -12.84 -1.55
N VAL A 169 13.09 -11.72 -1.45
CA VAL A 169 12.55 -10.37 -1.29
C VAL A 169 13.57 -9.37 -1.82
N GLU A 170 13.07 -8.27 -2.39
CA GLU A 170 13.89 -7.23 -3.00
C GLU A 170 13.49 -5.85 -2.47
N CYS A 171 14.37 -4.87 -2.65
CA CYS A 171 14.16 -3.47 -2.30
C CYS A 171 13.80 -3.19 -0.83
N LEU A 172 14.07 -4.12 0.09
CA LEU A 172 13.72 -3.98 1.50
C LEU A 172 14.46 -2.83 2.19
N THR A 173 13.78 -2.24 3.17
CA THR A 173 14.46 -1.43 4.19
C THR A 173 15.23 -2.30 5.19
N LYS A 174 16.17 -1.69 5.92
CA LYS A 174 16.87 -2.35 7.04
C LYS A 174 15.89 -2.87 8.09
N ALA A 175 14.81 -2.14 8.35
CA ALA A 175 13.81 -2.49 9.35
C ALA A 175 12.97 -3.69 8.90
N GLU A 176 12.50 -3.69 7.66
CA GLU A 176 11.76 -4.82 7.09
C GLU A 176 12.60 -6.08 7.01
N ALA A 177 13.85 -5.96 6.55
CA ALA A 177 14.77 -7.09 6.51
C ALA A 177 14.99 -7.69 7.91
N SER A 178 15.19 -6.85 8.93
CA SER A 178 15.33 -7.30 10.32
C SER A 178 14.07 -8.02 10.83
N ARG A 179 12.88 -7.51 10.50
CA ARG A 179 11.60 -8.13 10.87
C ARG A 179 11.42 -9.50 10.20
N LEU A 180 11.74 -9.60 8.92
CA LEU A 180 11.64 -10.85 8.16
C LEU A 180 12.65 -11.89 8.66
N ILE A 181 13.90 -11.49 8.94
CA ILE A 181 14.91 -12.36 9.55
C ILE A 181 14.40 -12.91 10.88
N LYS A 182 13.89 -12.04 11.77
CA LYS A 182 13.35 -12.47 13.07
C LYS A 182 12.20 -13.46 12.91
N LYS A 183 11.26 -13.21 11.98
CA LYS A 183 10.13 -14.11 11.70
C LYS A 183 10.61 -15.46 11.16
N ALA A 184 11.53 -15.46 10.20
CA ALA A 184 12.05 -16.69 9.60
C ALA A 184 12.85 -17.55 10.60
N LEU A 185 13.61 -16.92 11.51
CA LEU A 185 14.31 -17.63 12.59
C LEU A 185 13.35 -18.24 13.60
N ALA A 186 12.31 -17.50 14.02
CA ALA A 186 11.30 -18.02 14.96
C ALA A 186 10.58 -19.26 14.40
N ASN A 187 10.28 -19.27 13.10
CA ASN A 187 9.63 -20.40 12.44
C ASN A 187 10.53 -21.66 12.34
N ARG A 188 11.86 -21.52 12.43
CA ARG A 188 12.81 -22.65 12.38
C ARG A 188 13.16 -23.22 13.76
N GLY A 189 12.95 -22.45 14.84
CA GLY A 189 13.26 -22.88 16.21
C GLY A 189 12.10 -23.54 16.95
N GLY A 190 10.94 -23.70 16.30
CA GLY A 190 9.73 -24.31 16.85
C GLY A 190 9.45 -25.75 16.36
N THR A 191 10.43 -26.39 15.72
CA THR A 191 10.45 -27.81 15.34
C THR A 191 11.45 -28.56 16.19
#